data_AF-A0A965YAI8-F1
#
_entry.id   AF-A0A965YAI8-F1
#
_cell.length_a   1.000
_cell.length_b   1.000
_cell.length_c   1.000
_cell.angle_alpha   90.00
_cell.angle_beta   90.00
_cell.angle_gamma   90.00
#
_symmetry.space_group_name_H-M   'P 1'
#
loop_
_entity.id
_entity.type
_entity.pdbx_description
1 polymer ?
#
loop_
_entity_poly.entity_id
_entity_poly.type
_entity_poly.pdbx_seq_one_letter_code
_entity_poly.pdbx_strand_id
1 'polypeptide(L)'
;MNRVCIGCGSRLQSLDISREGYVSESKIKTSDYCERCYKIKHYGEFSVLKDKIDFENVITKINNDSSATVVFLIDLLNVNTESVEYIKKFKNNKFILLTRRDLLPKSIKDKKLIEYFKTNFYDTNNIMIVSSVKKQNIDEFLLEVKKQNISKIYIAGLTNSGKSTFINALLESIGKIPTVTTSALPNTTANFIKIEFDETLTIVDTPGFVLNNSIYNYLNYDEVKKLTPKKEIKVKTFQIKPTETVIVGNFFRVDY
;
A
#
# COMPACT_ATOMS: atom_id res chain seq x y z
N MET A 1 -20.76 -23.55 3.73
CA MET A 1 -20.42 -22.14 3.42
C MET A 1 -18.90 -21.97 3.54
N ASN A 2 -18.26 -21.51 2.47
CA ASN A 2 -16.82 -21.25 2.47
C ASN A 2 -16.54 -19.95 3.22
N ARG A 3 -16.11 -20.04 4.47
CA ARG A 3 -15.70 -18.85 5.24
C ARG A 3 -14.40 -18.28 4.67
N VAL A 4 -14.31 -16.96 4.63
CA VAL A 4 -13.13 -16.21 4.18
C VAL A 4 -12.54 -15.46 5.37
N CYS A 5 -11.22 -15.34 5.39
CA CYS A 5 -10.52 -14.56 6.40
C CYS A 5 -10.80 -13.07 6.19
N ILE A 6 -11.26 -12.36 7.22
CA ILE A 6 -11.50 -10.90 7.17
C ILE A 6 -10.20 -10.12 6.92
N GLY A 7 -9.07 -10.65 7.42
CA GLY A 7 -7.75 -10.03 7.22
C GLY A 7 -7.28 -10.04 5.76
N CYS A 8 -7.03 -11.23 5.20
CA CYS A 8 -6.40 -11.36 3.87
C CYS A 8 -7.32 -11.84 2.73
N GLY A 9 -8.62 -12.07 3.00
CA GLY A 9 -9.59 -12.50 1.98
C GLY A 9 -9.43 -13.94 1.50
N SER A 10 -8.43 -14.70 1.99
CA SER A 10 -8.23 -16.11 1.64
C SER A 10 -9.35 -16.99 2.22
N ARG A 11 -9.75 -18.04 1.51
CA ARG A 11 -10.66 -19.06 2.03
C ARG A 11 -10.03 -19.74 3.24
N LEU A 12 -10.76 -19.81 4.36
CA LEU A 12 -10.30 -20.51 5.54
C LEU A 12 -10.20 -22.01 5.26
N GLN A 13 -9.08 -22.61 5.64
CA GLN A 13 -8.75 -24.02 5.44
C GLN A 13 -7.93 -24.53 6.63
N SER A 14 -7.99 -25.83 6.90
CA SER A 14 -7.24 -26.48 8.00
C SER A 14 -6.36 -27.63 7.50
N LEU A 15 -6.09 -27.67 6.19
CA LEU A 15 -5.42 -28.76 5.49
C LEU A 15 -3.91 -28.54 5.37
N ASP A 16 -3.46 -27.31 5.12
CA ASP A 16 -2.06 -27.01 4.85
C ASP A 16 -1.60 -25.76 5.61
N ILE A 17 -0.78 -25.95 6.63
CA ILE A 17 -0.24 -24.87 7.47
C ILE A 17 0.63 -23.86 6.71
N SER A 18 1.18 -24.27 5.57
CA SER A 18 2.05 -23.42 4.75
C SER A 18 1.28 -22.54 3.76
N ARG A 19 -0.03 -22.78 3.57
CA ARG A 19 -0.87 -22.04 2.62
C ARG A 19 -1.73 -20.98 3.30
N GLU A 20 -2.14 -20.01 2.51
CA GLU A 20 -3.07 -18.98 2.96
C GLU A 20 -4.39 -19.55 3.50
N GLY A 21 -5.00 -18.79 4.40
CA GLY A 21 -6.27 -19.18 5.01
C GLY A 21 -6.14 -20.26 6.08
N TYR A 22 -4.93 -20.72 6.40
CA TYR A 22 -4.75 -21.76 7.41
C TYR A 22 -5.30 -21.33 8.78
N VAL A 23 -6.06 -22.23 9.39
CA VAL A 23 -6.53 -22.16 10.76
C VAL A 23 -6.61 -23.58 11.31
N SER A 24 -6.26 -23.79 12.57
CA SER A 24 -6.45 -25.09 13.23
C SER A 24 -7.87 -25.62 13.02
N GLU A 25 -8.02 -26.93 12.81
CA GLU A 25 -9.30 -27.57 12.47
C GLU A 25 -10.42 -27.26 13.48
N SER A 26 -10.07 -27.19 14.77
CA SER A 26 -10.97 -26.79 15.87
C SER A 26 -11.56 -25.38 15.73
N LYS A 27 -10.91 -24.52 14.94
CA LYS A 27 -11.18 -23.09 14.83
C LYS A 27 -11.74 -22.69 13.46
N ILE A 28 -11.84 -23.60 12.50
CA ILE A 28 -12.28 -23.29 11.13
C ILE A 28 -13.73 -22.77 11.05
N LYS A 29 -14.60 -23.22 11.96
CA LYS A 29 -16.01 -22.83 12.00
C LYS A 29 -16.25 -21.52 12.76
N THR A 30 -15.34 -21.13 13.64
CA THR A 30 -15.51 -20.01 14.58
C THR A 30 -14.62 -18.82 14.28
N SER A 31 -13.47 -19.03 13.63
CA SER A 31 -12.49 -17.95 13.41
C SER A 31 -12.91 -17.00 12.30
N ASP A 32 -12.68 -15.72 12.56
CA ASP A 32 -12.83 -14.64 11.58
C ASP A 32 -11.52 -14.36 10.82
N TYR A 33 -10.38 -14.80 11.37
CA TYR A 33 -9.04 -14.60 10.82
C TYR A 33 -8.31 -15.93 10.66
N CYS A 34 -7.49 -16.07 9.61
CA CYS A 34 -6.51 -17.13 9.52
C CYS A 34 -5.40 -16.92 10.56
N GLU A 35 -4.62 -17.96 10.88
CA GLU A 35 -3.55 -17.88 11.87
C GLU A 35 -2.54 -16.78 11.54
N ARG A 36 -2.18 -16.60 10.25
CA ARG A 36 -1.31 -15.51 9.80
C ARG A 36 -1.89 -14.15 10.18
N CYS A 37 -3.13 -13.86 9.80
CA CYS A 37 -3.78 -12.58 10.11
C CYS A 37 -3.99 -12.38 11.61
N TYR A 38 -4.31 -13.45 12.34
CA TYR A 38 -4.45 -13.42 13.79
C TYR A 38 -3.12 -13.09 14.48
N LYS A 39 -2.04 -13.77 14.09
CA LYS A 39 -0.69 -13.53 14.60
C LYS A 39 -0.18 -12.13 14.29
N ILE A 40 -0.41 -11.66 13.07
CA ILE A 40 -0.12 -10.28 12.67
C ILE A 40 -0.87 -9.28 13.56
N LYS A 41 -2.16 -9.52 13.81
CA LYS A 41 -3.03 -8.61 14.56
C LYS A 41 -2.72 -8.58 16.07
N HIS A 42 -2.44 -9.74 16.66
CA HIS A 42 -2.35 -9.90 18.12
C HIS A 42 -0.92 -10.00 18.64
N TYR A 43 0.00 -10.59 17.87
CA TYR A 43 1.37 -10.88 18.32
C TYR A 43 2.45 -10.15 17.52
N GLY A 44 2.11 -9.62 16.34
CA GLY A 44 3.10 -9.02 15.44
C GLY A 44 4.05 -10.05 14.81
N GLU A 45 3.75 -11.35 14.90
CA GLU A 45 4.58 -12.41 14.30
C GLU A 45 4.36 -12.49 12.79
N PHE A 46 5.46 -12.62 12.05
CA PHE A 46 5.50 -12.61 10.60
C PHE A 46 5.89 -13.97 10.02
N SER A 47 5.16 -14.39 8.98
CA SER A 47 5.58 -15.47 8.08
C SER A 47 5.45 -15.01 6.63
N VAL A 48 6.56 -15.03 5.89
CA VAL A 48 6.54 -14.85 4.42
C VAL A 48 5.91 -16.11 3.84
N LEU A 49 4.73 -15.99 3.25
CA LEU A 49 4.21 -17.06 2.41
C LEU A 49 5.11 -17.16 1.18
N LYS A 50 5.58 -18.38 0.89
CA LYS A 50 6.46 -18.66 -0.25
C LYS A 50 5.77 -18.54 -1.61
N ASP A 51 4.44 -18.42 -1.64
CA ASP A 51 3.68 -18.32 -2.88
C ASP A 51 3.95 -16.95 -3.53
N LYS A 52 4.73 -16.97 -4.60
CA LYS A 52 4.91 -15.81 -5.49
C LYS A 52 3.55 -15.41 -6.05
N ILE A 53 3.07 -14.24 -5.67
CA ILE A 53 1.93 -13.61 -6.35
C ILE A 53 2.33 -13.41 -7.82
N ASP A 54 1.53 -13.95 -8.74
CA ASP A 54 1.72 -13.74 -10.17
C ASP A 54 1.24 -12.33 -10.56
N PHE A 55 2.14 -11.37 -10.39
CA PHE A 55 1.87 -9.96 -10.68
C PHE A 55 1.62 -9.71 -12.18
N GLU A 56 2.17 -10.52 -13.07
CA GLU A 56 1.90 -10.39 -14.51
C GLU A 56 0.44 -10.72 -14.82
N ASN A 57 -0.12 -11.76 -14.19
CA ASN A 57 -1.54 -12.07 -14.31
C ASN A 57 -2.43 -10.99 -13.68
N VAL A 58 -2.04 -10.40 -12.55
CA VAL A 58 -2.75 -9.25 -11.94
C VAL A 58 -2.82 -8.08 -12.93
N ILE A 59 -1.67 -7.70 -13.51
CA ILE A 59 -1.59 -6.60 -14.48
C ILE A 59 -2.41 -6.93 -15.74
N THR A 60 -2.32 -8.16 -16.24
CA THR A 60 -3.08 -8.62 -17.41
C THR A 60 -4.58 -8.52 -17.18
N LYS A 61 -5.07 -8.95 -16.01
CA LYS A 61 -6.49 -8.84 -15.65
C LYS A 61 -6.96 -7.39 -15.60
N ILE A 62 -6.14 -6.48 -15.05
CA ILE A 62 -6.46 -5.05 -14.99
C ILE A 62 -6.49 -4.44 -16.40
N ASN A 63 -5.48 -4.76 -17.22
CA ASN A 63 -5.37 -4.28 -18.60
C ASN A 63 -6.53 -4.76 -19.50
N ASN A 64 -7.10 -5.93 -19.21
CA ASN A 64 -8.26 -6.46 -19.93
C ASN A 64 -9.56 -5.70 -19.60
N ASP A 65 -9.59 -4.94 -18.50
CA ASP A 65 -10.69 -4.06 -18.15
C ASP A 65 -10.38 -2.62 -18.59
N SER A 66 -10.39 -2.40 -19.90
CA SER A 66 -9.89 -1.16 -20.53
C SER A 66 -10.66 0.11 -20.15
N SER A 67 -11.90 -0.02 -19.67
CA SER A 67 -12.72 1.12 -19.22
C SER A 67 -12.42 1.55 -17.79
N ALA A 68 -11.72 0.73 -17.00
CA ALA A 68 -11.34 1.08 -15.64
C ALA A 68 -10.10 1.99 -15.61
N THR A 69 -10.00 2.81 -14.57
CA THR A 69 -8.81 3.64 -14.29
C THR A 69 -7.95 2.98 -13.21
N VAL A 70 -6.63 3.05 -13.35
CA VAL A 70 -5.69 2.57 -12.33
C VAL A 70 -5.29 3.74 -11.45
N VAL A 71 -5.41 3.57 -10.14
CA VAL A 71 -4.94 4.53 -9.14
C VAL A 71 -3.72 3.91 -8.48
N PHE A 72 -2.54 4.36 -8.90
CA PHE A 72 -1.27 3.79 -8.46
C PHE A 72 -0.70 4.59 -7.30
N LEU A 73 -0.59 3.96 -6.13
CA LEU A 73 -0.10 4.58 -4.91
C LEU A 73 1.41 4.40 -4.76
N ILE A 74 2.10 5.50 -4.48
CA ILE A 74 3.53 5.55 -4.19
C ILE A 74 3.72 6.22 -2.83
N ASP A 75 4.41 5.54 -1.91
CA ASP A 75 4.80 6.12 -0.64
C ASP A 75 5.89 7.19 -0.87
N LEU A 76 5.66 8.42 -0.41
CA LEU A 76 6.63 9.51 -0.50
C LEU A 76 7.97 9.21 0.19
N LEU A 77 8.02 8.24 1.11
CA LEU A 77 9.25 7.79 1.75
C LEU A 77 9.95 6.65 1.00
N ASN A 78 9.32 6.10 -0.05
CA ASN A 78 9.85 5.00 -0.84
C ASN A 78 9.53 5.19 -2.34
N VAL A 79 9.91 6.35 -2.88
CA VAL A 79 9.84 6.61 -4.32
C VAL A 79 11.03 5.94 -5.00
N ASN A 80 10.77 4.95 -5.86
CA ASN A 80 11.80 4.14 -6.51
C ASN A 80 11.45 3.85 -7.98
N THR A 81 12.46 3.44 -8.75
CA THR A 81 12.34 3.12 -10.18
C THR A 81 11.48 1.88 -10.44
N GLU A 82 11.50 0.88 -9.56
CA GLU A 82 10.67 -0.33 -9.69
C GLU A 82 9.16 0.02 -9.71
N SER A 83 8.73 1.01 -8.91
CA SER A 83 7.35 1.52 -8.95
C SER A 83 6.98 2.05 -10.35
N VAL A 84 7.92 2.73 -11.00
CA VAL A 84 7.74 3.28 -12.36
C VAL A 84 7.62 2.17 -13.39
N GLU A 85 8.38 1.08 -13.25
CA GLU A 85 8.26 -0.08 -14.14
C GLU A 85 6.86 -0.69 -14.08
N TYR A 86 6.30 -0.87 -12.89
CA TYR A 86 4.92 -1.33 -12.74
C TYR A 86 3.91 -0.35 -13.33
N ILE A 87 4.06 0.96 -13.09
CA ILE A 87 3.19 1.99 -13.67
C ILE A 87 3.15 1.89 -15.20
N LYS A 88 4.31 1.69 -15.84
CA LYS A 88 4.43 1.59 -17.30
C LYS A 88 3.73 0.37 -17.90
N LYS A 89 3.59 -0.73 -17.14
CA LYS A 89 2.92 -1.97 -17.61
C LYS A 89 1.39 -1.86 -17.73
N PHE A 90 0.77 -0.90 -17.05
CA PHE A 90 -0.66 -0.67 -17.18
C PHE A 90 -0.99 0.06 -18.50
N LYS A 91 -2.07 -0.32 -19.18
CA LYS A 91 -2.53 0.32 -20.43
C LYS A 91 -3.70 1.28 -20.22
N ASN A 92 -4.38 1.15 -19.08
CA ASN A 92 -5.50 1.96 -18.65
C ASN A 92 -5.13 3.44 -18.47
N ASN A 93 -6.14 4.31 -18.35
CA ASN A 93 -5.97 5.63 -17.74
C ASN A 93 -5.42 5.47 -16.31
N LYS A 94 -4.60 6.43 -15.85
CA LYS A 94 -3.90 6.32 -14.57
C LYS A 94 -3.92 7.63 -13.78
N PHE A 95 -4.10 7.49 -12.47
CA PHE A 95 -3.70 8.49 -11.47
C PHE A 95 -2.51 7.98 -10.68
N ILE A 96 -1.55 8.86 -10.42
CA ILE A 96 -0.45 8.61 -9.49
C ILE A 96 -0.75 9.34 -8.19
N LEU A 97 -0.92 8.58 -7.11
CA LEU A 97 -1.13 9.14 -5.77
C LEU A 97 0.14 9.00 -4.95
N LEU A 98 0.76 10.13 -4.65
CA LEU A 98 1.88 10.24 -3.73
C LEU A 98 1.32 10.28 -2.29
N THR A 99 1.49 9.19 -1.54
CA THR A 99 0.83 8.98 -0.24
C THR A 99 1.74 9.33 0.93
N ARG A 100 1.17 9.32 2.14
CA ARG A 100 1.86 9.61 3.43
C ARG A 100 2.45 11.01 3.51
N ARG A 101 1.80 12.01 2.90
CA ARG A 101 2.22 13.41 2.97
C ARG A 101 2.41 13.91 4.41
N ASP A 102 1.64 13.39 5.36
CA ASP A 102 1.70 13.75 6.78
C ASP A 102 3.00 13.38 7.48
N LEU A 103 3.82 12.50 6.89
CA LEU A 103 5.11 12.11 7.43
C LEU A 103 6.25 13.04 6.98
N LEU A 104 6.07 13.77 5.88
CA LEU A 104 7.07 14.73 5.42
C LEU A 104 6.98 16.08 6.14
N PRO A 105 8.11 16.78 6.35
CA PRO A 105 8.12 18.13 6.90
C PRO A 105 7.13 19.07 6.20
N LYS A 106 6.37 19.85 6.96
CA LYS A 106 5.41 20.84 6.42
C LYS A 106 6.09 21.94 5.59
N SER A 107 7.37 22.20 5.82
CA SER A 107 8.17 23.15 5.05
C SER A 107 8.35 22.77 3.58
N ILE A 108 8.20 21.48 3.24
CA ILE A 108 8.31 21.00 1.87
C ILE A 108 7.00 21.29 1.13
N LYS A 109 7.07 22.05 0.04
CA LYS A 109 5.90 22.40 -0.78
C LYS A 109 5.50 21.25 -1.68
N ASP A 110 4.21 20.94 -1.70
CA ASP A 110 3.61 19.87 -2.53
C ASP A 110 3.95 20.02 -4.02
N LYS A 111 3.95 21.25 -4.55
CA LYS A 111 4.36 21.53 -5.93
C LYS A 111 5.78 21.03 -6.24
N LYS A 112 6.73 21.21 -5.31
CA LYS A 112 8.12 20.75 -5.49
C LYS A 112 8.21 19.23 -5.46
N LEU A 113 7.41 18.57 -4.63
CA LEU A 113 7.36 17.10 -4.59
C LEU A 113 6.82 16.52 -5.90
N ILE A 114 5.74 17.11 -6.42
CA ILE A 114 5.18 16.71 -7.71
C ILE A 114 6.18 16.93 -8.84
N GLU A 115 6.80 18.12 -8.90
CA GLU A 115 7.80 18.45 -9.92
C GLU A 115 9.01 17.52 -9.85
N TYR A 116 9.54 17.26 -8.65
CA TYR A 116 10.62 16.31 -8.44
C TYR A 116 10.23 14.90 -8.92
N PHE A 117 9.02 14.45 -8.62
CA PHE A 117 8.54 13.16 -9.08
C PHE A 117 8.45 13.09 -10.61
N LYS A 118 7.85 14.12 -11.25
CA LYS A 118 7.69 14.19 -12.71
C LYS A 118 9.04 14.15 -13.42
N THR A 119 9.99 14.97 -12.97
CA THR A 119 11.30 15.11 -13.61
C THR A 119 12.15 13.85 -13.48
N ASN A 120 12.08 13.15 -12.34
CA ASN A 120 13.01 12.06 -12.04
C ASN A 120 12.44 10.65 -12.22
N PHE A 121 11.10 10.48 -12.23
CA PHE A 121 10.49 9.15 -12.17
C PHE A 121 9.48 8.91 -13.30
N TYR A 122 8.39 9.69 -13.34
CA TYR A 122 7.33 9.46 -14.31
C TYR A 122 6.59 10.75 -14.64
N ASP A 123 6.75 11.24 -15.86
CA ASP A 123 6.10 12.45 -16.34
C ASP A 123 4.64 12.19 -16.72
N THR A 124 3.72 12.73 -15.91
CA THR A 124 2.28 12.69 -16.15
C THR A 124 1.60 13.86 -15.47
N ASN A 125 0.43 14.26 -15.97
CA ASN A 125 -0.37 15.34 -15.39
C ASN A 125 -1.32 14.86 -14.28
N ASN A 126 -1.61 13.56 -14.22
CA ASN A 126 -2.54 12.99 -13.25
C ASN A 126 -1.83 12.58 -11.95
N ILE A 127 -1.20 13.55 -11.28
CA ILE A 127 -0.49 13.34 -10.01
C ILE A 127 -1.18 14.11 -8.90
N MET A 128 -1.48 13.44 -7.80
CA MET A 128 -2.00 14.08 -6.60
C MET A 128 -1.19 13.62 -5.38
N ILE A 129 -1.05 14.51 -4.41
CA ILE A 129 -0.47 14.20 -3.11
C ILE A 129 -1.61 14.01 -2.13
N VAL A 130 -1.55 12.96 -1.31
CA VAL A 130 -2.60 12.64 -0.33
C VAL A 130 -2.00 12.26 1.02
N SER A 131 -2.77 12.49 2.09
CA SER A 131 -2.57 11.81 3.37
C SER A 131 -3.88 11.12 3.76
N SER A 132 -3.91 9.80 3.66
CA SER A 132 -5.10 9.02 4.06
C SER A 132 -5.36 9.11 5.56
N VAL A 133 -4.30 9.16 6.39
CA VAL A 133 -4.42 9.26 7.86
C VAL A 133 -4.96 10.63 8.28
N LYS A 134 -4.58 11.70 7.58
CA LYS A 134 -5.08 13.05 7.83
C LYS A 134 -6.29 13.44 6.97
N LYS A 135 -6.77 12.51 6.13
CA LYS A 135 -7.81 12.74 5.12
C LYS A 135 -7.54 13.93 4.20
N GLN A 136 -6.26 14.27 4.01
CA GLN A 136 -5.85 15.35 3.14
C GLN A 136 -5.98 14.92 1.67
N ASN A 137 -6.64 15.76 0.88
CA ASN A 137 -6.81 15.62 -0.58
C ASN A 137 -7.63 14.38 -1.01
N ILE A 138 -8.37 13.76 -0.08
CA ILE A 138 -9.20 12.58 -0.35
C ILE A 138 -10.48 12.98 -1.10
N ASP A 139 -11.14 14.05 -0.66
CA ASP A 139 -12.36 14.55 -1.30
C ASP A 139 -12.06 15.14 -2.66
N GLU A 140 -10.94 15.85 -2.79
CA GLU A 140 -10.43 16.39 -4.06
C GLU A 140 -10.16 15.27 -5.06
N PHE A 141 -9.62 14.14 -4.61
CA PHE A 141 -9.44 12.97 -5.47
C PHE A 141 -10.79 12.41 -5.95
N LEU A 142 -11.77 12.28 -5.06
CA LEU A 142 -13.12 11.82 -5.42
C LEU A 142 -13.83 12.79 -6.38
N LEU A 143 -13.63 14.09 -6.22
CA LEU A 143 -14.15 15.11 -7.14
C LEU A 143 -13.54 14.94 -8.54
N GLU A 144 -12.24 14.68 -8.65
CA GLU A 144 -11.59 14.45 -9.95
C GLU A 144 -12.08 13.14 -10.60
N VAL A 145 -12.27 12.08 -9.82
CA VAL A 145 -12.86 10.81 -10.30
C VAL A 145 -14.27 11.04 -10.88
N LYS A 146 -15.11 11.80 -10.16
CA LYS A 146 -16.46 12.15 -10.61
C LYS A 146 -16.44 13.03 -11.86
N LYS A 147 -15.58 14.06 -11.89
CA LYS A 147 -15.42 14.97 -13.03
C LYS A 147 -15.02 14.25 -14.31
N GLN A 148 -14.22 13.19 -14.21
CA GLN A 148 -13.81 12.35 -15.33
C GLN A 148 -14.82 11.23 -15.66
N ASN A 149 -15.98 11.18 -14.98
CA ASN A 149 -17.00 10.13 -15.13
C ASN A 149 -16.45 8.70 -14.97
N ILE A 150 -15.50 8.52 -14.05
CA ILE A 150 -14.87 7.22 -13.82
C ILE A 150 -15.80 6.38 -12.94
N SER A 151 -16.26 5.25 -13.48
CA SER A 151 -17.15 4.32 -12.78
C SER A 151 -16.43 3.14 -12.11
N LYS A 152 -15.15 2.92 -12.42
CA LYS A 152 -14.36 1.83 -11.85
C LYS A 152 -12.89 2.19 -11.69
N ILE A 153 -12.36 1.97 -10.49
CA ILE A 153 -10.93 2.14 -10.19
C ILE A 153 -10.29 0.88 -9.63
N TYR A 154 -9.07 0.59 -10.08
CA TYR A 154 -8.19 -0.41 -9.47
C TYR A 154 -7.14 0.30 -8.61
N ILE A 155 -7.09 -0.05 -7.32
CA ILE A 155 -6.08 0.49 -6.39
C ILE A 155 -4.83 -0.38 -6.47
N ALA A 156 -3.79 0.14 -7.11
CA ALA A 156 -2.54 -0.55 -7.37
C ALA A 156 -1.37 0.12 -6.63
N GLY A 157 -0.26 -0.61 -6.45
CA GLY A 157 0.94 -0.07 -5.84
C GLY A 157 1.68 -1.10 -5.01
N LEU A 158 2.92 -0.76 -4.65
CA LEU A 158 3.78 -1.65 -3.86
C LEU A 158 3.12 -2.04 -2.52
N THR A 159 3.55 -3.17 -1.95
CA THR A 159 3.26 -3.49 -0.56
C THR A 159 3.72 -2.35 0.34
N ASN A 160 2.90 -2.01 1.35
CA ASN A 160 3.14 -0.87 2.26
C ASN A 160 2.99 0.54 1.63
N SER A 161 2.51 0.69 0.38
CA SER A 161 2.25 2.01 -0.22
C SER A 161 1.05 2.78 0.35
N GLY A 162 0.29 2.16 1.26
CA GLY A 162 -0.89 2.76 1.90
C GLY A 162 -2.24 2.44 1.25
N LYS A 163 -2.34 1.45 0.36
CA LYS A 163 -3.60 1.04 -0.30
C LYS A 163 -4.78 0.85 0.65
N SER A 164 -4.67 -0.02 1.65
CA SER A 164 -5.77 -0.27 2.60
C SER A 164 -6.16 1.00 3.37
N THR A 165 -5.17 1.81 3.77
CA THR A 165 -5.42 3.07 4.49
C THR A 165 -6.14 4.06 3.59
N PHE A 166 -5.77 4.14 2.31
CA PHE A 166 -6.41 5.00 1.32
C PHE A 166 -7.85 4.56 1.04
N ILE A 167 -8.10 3.26 0.83
CA ILE A 167 -9.45 2.72 0.63
C ILE A 167 -10.34 3.03 1.83
N ASN A 168 -9.84 2.83 3.04
CA ASN A 168 -10.62 3.15 4.25
C ASN A 168 -10.88 4.65 4.37
N ALA A 169 -9.91 5.51 4.02
CA ALA A 169 -10.13 6.96 4.02
C ALA A 169 -11.22 7.38 3.00
N LEU A 170 -11.28 6.73 1.83
CA LEU A 170 -12.36 6.94 0.88
C LEU A 170 -13.71 6.49 1.47
N LEU A 171 -13.78 5.29 2.06
CA LEU A 171 -15.04 4.78 2.63
C LEU A 171 -15.55 5.69 3.75
N GLU A 172 -14.66 6.18 4.60
CA GLU A 172 -15.01 7.10 5.68
C GLU A 172 -15.51 8.47 5.16
N SER A 173 -15.04 8.95 4.01
CA SER A 173 -15.50 10.24 3.47
C SER A 173 -16.96 10.23 3.02
N ILE A 174 -17.52 9.04 2.74
CA ILE A 174 -18.93 8.83 2.44
C ILE A 174 -19.72 8.21 3.60
N GLY A 175 -19.13 8.18 4.81
CA GLY A 175 -19.77 7.66 6.02
C GLY A 175 -19.91 6.13 6.06
N LYS A 176 -19.21 5.38 5.20
CA LYS A 176 -19.17 3.92 5.25
C LYS A 176 -18.17 3.43 6.30
N ILE A 177 -18.45 2.26 6.88
CA ILE A 177 -17.57 1.62 7.86
C ILE A 177 -16.33 1.06 7.14
N PRO A 178 -15.10 1.29 7.65
CA PRO A 178 -13.88 0.70 7.12
C PRO A 178 -13.95 -0.84 7.07
N THR A 179 -13.72 -1.43 5.90
CA THR A 179 -13.82 -2.90 5.69
C THR A 179 -12.49 -3.56 5.39
N VAL A 180 -11.42 -2.80 5.09
CA VAL A 180 -10.11 -3.35 4.70
C VAL A 180 -9.12 -3.28 5.87
N THR A 181 -8.37 -4.35 6.15
CA THR A 181 -7.36 -4.33 7.21
C THR A 181 -6.14 -3.46 6.84
N THR A 182 -5.73 -2.59 7.77
CA THR A 182 -4.67 -1.57 7.60
C THR A 182 -3.33 -1.95 8.24
N SER A 183 -2.99 -3.24 8.30
CA SER A 183 -1.71 -3.64 8.89
C SER A 183 -0.53 -3.11 8.08
N ALA A 184 0.54 -2.69 8.76
CA ALA A 184 1.75 -2.14 8.15
C ALA A 184 2.64 -3.19 7.43
N LEU A 185 2.08 -4.38 7.14
CA LEU A 185 2.83 -5.55 6.70
C LEU A 185 2.65 -5.82 5.20
N PRO A 186 3.71 -6.26 4.50
CA PRO A 186 3.59 -6.74 3.13
C PRO A 186 2.63 -7.94 3.01
N ASN A 187 1.96 -8.08 1.86
CA ASN A 187 1.08 -9.20 1.49
C ASN A 187 -0.27 -9.28 2.22
N THR A 188 -1.00 -8.18 2.34
CA THR A 188 -2.36 -8.20 2.91
C THR A 188 -3.42 -8.76 1.97
N THR A 189 -3.29 -8.55 0.65
CA THR A 189 -4.36 -8.86 -0.30
C THR A 189 -3.87 -9.91 -1.32
N ALA A 190 -4.37 -11.14 -1.25
CA ALA A 190 -4.02 -12.20 -2.20
C ALA A 190 -4.99 -12.31 -3.39
N ASN A 191 -6.14 -11.65 -3.30
CA ASN A 191 -7.20 -11.66 -4.32
C ASN A 191 -7.76 -10.25 -4.54
N PHE A 192 -8.31 -9.99 -5.73
CA PHE A 192 -9.03 -8.75 -5.99
C PHE A 192 -10.24 -8.62 -5.07
N ILE A 193 -10.38 -7.50 -4.37
CA ILE A 193 -11.54 -7.23 -3.50
C ILE A 193 -12.36 -6.12 -4.16
N LYS A 194 -13.55 -6.46 -4.65
CA LYS A 194 -14.49 -5.49 -5.22
C LYS A 194 -15.29 -4.84 -4.07
N ILE A 195 -15.35 -3.52 -4.09
CA ILE A 195 -16.05 -2.68 -3.13
C ILE A 195 -16.97 -1.75 -3.93
N GLU A 196 -18.28 -1.88 -3.71
CA GLU A 196 -19.27 -0.96 -4.28
C GLU A 196 -19.24 0.33 -3.45
N PHE A 197 -18.55 1.34 -3.98
CA PHE A 197 -18.27 2.57 -3.26
C PHE A 197 -19.52 3.44 -3.16
N ASP A 198 -20.20 3.64 -4.28
CA ASP A 198 -21.55 4.19 -4.36
C ASP A 198 -22.26 3.62 -5.60
N GLU A 199 -23.40 4.19 -5.99
CA GLU A 199 -24.18 3.75 -7.16
C GLU A 199 -23.42 3.94 -8.49
N THR A 200 -22.38 4.78 -8.51
CA THR A 200 -21.66 5.20 -9.71
C THR A 200 -20.23 4.66 -9.77
N LEU A 201 -19.60 4.41 -8.61
CA LEU A 201 -18.19 4.03 -8.51
C LEU A 201 -17.99 2.66 -7.86
N THR A 202 -17.21 1.82 -8.52
CA THR A 202 -16.66 0.58 -7.97
C THR A 202 -15.16 0.74 -7.71
N ILE A 203 -14.73 0.39 -6.51
CA ILE A 203 -13.30 0.31 -6.14
C ILE A 203 -12.89 -1.15 -6.11
N VAL A 204 -11.72 -1.46 -6.69
CA VAL A 204 -11.14 -2.79 -6.61
C VAL A 204 -9.78 -2.72 -5.94
N ASP A 205 -9.66 -3.29 -4.73
CA ASP A 205 -8.36 -3.49 -4.09
C ASP A 205 -7.60 -4.57 -4.83
N THR A 206 -6.31 -4.35 -5.05
CA THR A 206 -5.44 -5.28 -5.76
C THR A 206 -4.30 -5.76 -4.86
N PRO A 207 -3.81 -6.99 -5.09
CA PRO A 207 -2.59 -7.45 -4.43
C PRO A 207 -1.43 -6.45 -4.56
N GLY A 208 -0.76 -6.17 -3.45
CA GLY A 208 0.37 -5.24 -3.45
C GLY A 208 1.60 -5.86 -4.11
N PHE A 209 2.25 -5.11 -5.00
CA PHE A 209 3.50 -5.52 -5.64
C PHE A 209 4.64 -5.61 -4.61
N VAL A 210 5.37 -6.73 -4.58
CA VAL A 210 6.47 -6.92 -3.64
C VAL A 210 7.78 -6.44 -4.28
N LEU A 211 8.52 -5.62 -3.56
CA LEU A 211 9.90 -5.28 -3.87
C LEU A 211 10.82 -6.41 -3.37
N ASN A 212 11.49 -7.11 -4.28
CA ASN A 212 12.38 -8.22 -3.91
C ASN A 212 13.59 -7.73 -3.09
N ASN A 213 14.07 -6.52 -3.37
CA ASN A 213 15.23 -5.91 -2.70
C ASN A 213 14.83 -4.93 -1.59
N SER A 214 13.61 -5.05 -1.07
CA SER A 214 13.15 -4.22 0.05
C SER A 214 13.98 -4.43 1.30
N ILE A 215 14.33 -3.35 2.00
CA ILE A 215 14.92 -3.45 3.35
C ILE A 215 14.02 -4.23 4.31
N TYR A 216 12.70 -4.18 4.12
CA TYR A 216 11.74 -4.94 4.93
C TYR A 216 11.95 -6.46 4.89
N ASN A 217 12.63 -6.98 3.86
CA ASN A 217 12.91 -8.42 3.75
C ASN A 217 14.08 -8.86 4.66
N TYR A 218 14.84 -7.91 5.20
CA TYR A 218 16.02 -8.15 6.04
C TYR A 218 15.81 -7.72 7.50
N LEU A 219 14.61 -7.24 7.83
CA LEU A 219 14.29 -6.68 9.14
C LEU A 219 13.28 -7.56 9.87
N ASN A 220 13.42 -7.67 11.18
CA ASN A 220 12.37 -8.25 12.01
C ASN A 220 11.23 -7.23 12.25
N TYR A 221 10.11 -7.70 12.78
CA TYR A 221 8.92 -6.88 12.99
C TYR A 221 9.17 -5.63 13.85
N ASP A 222 9.93 -5.77 14.94
CA ASP A 222 10.22 -4.66 15.85
C ASP A 222 11.11 -3.60 15.18
N GLU A 223 12.04 -4.02 14.34
CA GLU A 223 12.85 -3.12 13.52
C GLU A 223 12.01 -2.38 12.49
N VAL A 224 11.09 -3.07 11.79
CA VAL A 224 10.14 -2.43 10.86
C VAL A 224 9.28 -1.40 11.58
N LYS A 225 8.77 -1.75 12.77
CA LYS A 225 7.96 -0.86 13.61
C LYS A 225 8.77 0.36 14.09
N LYS A 226 10.06 0.20 14.36
CA LYS A 226 10.97 1.28 14.77
C LYS A 226 11.32 2.20 13.61
N LEU A 227 11.52 1.66 12.42
CA LEU A 227 11.86 2.40 11.20
C LEU A 227 10.66 3.12 10.57
N THR A 228 9.44 2.62 10.78
CA THR A 228 8.23 3.22 10.19
C THR A 228 7.81 4.47 10.96
N PRO A 229 7.94 5.68 10.38
CA PRO A 229 7.55 6.90 11.06
C PRO A 229 6.02 6.96 11.21
N LYS A 230 5.56 7.42 12.39
CA LYS A 230 4.14 7.59 12.72
C LYS A 230 3.70 9.05 12.80
N LYS A 231 4.67 9.96 12.74
CA LYS A 231 4.51 11.41 12.86
C LYS A 231 5.46 12.06 11.86
N GLU A 232 5.21 13.33 11.60
CA GLU A 232 6.08 14.20 10.80
C GLU A 232 7.56 14.01 11.18
N ILE A 233 8.39 13.71 10.17
CA ILE A 233 9.83 13.55 10.32
C ILE A 233 10.43 14.91 10.67
N LYS A 234 11.09 14.99 11.82
CA LYS A 234 11.81 16.18 12.23
C LYS A 234 13.21 16.19 11.60
N VAL A 235 13.53 17.26 10.89
CA VAL A 235 14.88 17.48 10.35
C VAL A 235 15.87 17.63 11.51
N LYS A 236 16.96 16.87 11.46
CA LYS A 236 18.10 16.99 12.37
C LYS A 236 19.33 17.40 11.57
N THR A 237 19.98 18.48 11.97
CA THR A 237 21.19 18.99 11.33
C THR A 237 22.41 18.50 12.11
N PHE A 238 23.40 17.99 11.41
CA PHE A 238 24.69 17.59 11.95
C PHE A 238 25.79 18.37 11.23
N GLN A 239 26.80 18.83 11.97
CA GLN A 239 28.05 19.32 11.39
C GLN A 239 29.03 18.14 11.37
N ILE A 240 29.53 17.79 10.18
CA ILE A 240 30.34 16.60 9.94
C ILE A 240 31.64 17.06 9.26
N LYS A 241 32.79 16.53 9.69
CA LYS A 241 34.10 16.76 9.07
C LYS A 241 34.42 15.67 8.05
N PRO A 242 35.28 15.93 7.04
CA PRO A 242 35.74 14.88 6.13
C PRO A 242 36.24 13.67 6.91
N THR A 243 35.92 12.45 6.47
CA THR A 243 36.20 11.15 7.11
C THR A 243 35.33 10.78 8.31
N GLU A 244 34.41 11.64 8.74
CA GLU A 244 33.43 11.27 9.77
C GLU A 244 32.24 10.50 9.16
N THR A 245 31.69 9.62 9.98
CA THR A 245 30.57 8.74 9.60
C THR A 245 29.37 9.00 10.50
N VAL A 246 28.18 9.08 9.91
CA VAL A 246 26.91 9.02 10.64
C VAL A 246 26.36 7.59 10.57
N ILE A 247 26.18 6.97 11.74
CA ILE A 247 25.57 5.64 11.87
C ILE A 247 24.12 5.79 12.34
N VAL A 248 23.18 5.25 11.57
CA VAL A 248 21.75 5.25 11.88
C VAL A 248 21.34 3.86 12.36
N GLY A 249 21.47 3.63 13.66
CA GLY A 249 21.20 2.32 14.27
C GLY A 249 22.05 1.22 13.62
N ASN A 250 21.46 0.04 13.42
CA ASN A 250 22.03 -1.07 12.65
C ASN A 250 21.56 -1.06 11.19
N PHE A 251 21.04 0.07 10.69
CA PHE A 251 20.31 0.12 9.42
C PHE A 251 21.11 0.77 8.29
N PHE A 252 21.74 1.92 8.56
CA PHE A 252 22.43 2.70 7.53
C PHE A 252 23.70 3.36 8.08
N ARG A 253 24.66 3.54 7.18
CA ARG A 253 25.91 4.27 7.39
C ARG A 253 26.03 5.34 6.31
N VAL A 254 26.35 6.57 6.69
CA VAL A 254 26.61 7.68 5.77
C VAL A 254 28.03 8.18 6.01
N ASP A 255 28.88 8.07 5.00
CA ASP A 255 30.27 8.55 5.03
C ASP A 255 30.38 9.90 4.32
N TYR A 256 31.08 10.85 4.96
CA TYR A 256 31.29 12.21 4.44
C TYR A 256 32.74 12.45 4.02
#